data_AF-A0A9F2NII2-F1
#
_entry.id   AF-A0A9F2NII2-F1
#
_cell.length_a   1.000
_cell.length_b   1.000
_cell.length_c   1.000
_cell.angle_alpha   90.00
_cell.angle_beta   90.00
_cell.angle_gamma   90.00
#
_symmetry.space_group_name_H-M   'P 1'
#
loop_
_entity.id
_entity.type
_entity.pdbx_description
1 polymer ?
#
loop_
_entity_poly.entity_id
_entity_poly.type
_entity_poly.pdbx_seq_one_letter_code
_entity_poly.pdbx_strand_id
1 'polypeptide(L)'
;MWRKQLGVQPTFGILFDIDGVLVRGRTPIPAARKAFQKLLNSQGQLLVPVVFVTNAGNCLCQKKADQLSHLLEVPISQDQVMMSHSPLRMFKHYHDKCVLVSGQGPLLDIAKHLGFCQPITIDMLRETYPLLDMVDHDRRPNVLHSPTVEFPKIEAVILFGEPVRWETNLQLIIDVLLTSGYPGNPYQGTYPHIPVLACNMDLMWAAEAQSPRFGHGTFMVCLENIYKKITGKELKYEALMGKPSELTYHYAEYLIRTQASAKQWKSPIQTLYAIGDNLMTDIYGANLYNRYLEERTSRRGSKARVQAKALGGARSTTVSQEEEFENSWENELASATAKSCRSVLVCTGVYNPHTEVPSDTRENITETVFHGHRDFRFDPALVEPNHIVSDVEAAVDLIFQLENFAPHENCRTS
;
A
#
# COMPACT_ATOMS: atom_id res chain seq x y z
N MET A 1 23.47 -45.97 -1.62
CA MET A 1 23.74 -44.57 -2.05
C MET A 1 22.49 -43.74 -1.78
N TRP A 2 22.35 -43.18 -0.59
CA TRP A 2 21.26 -42.27 -0.26
C TRP A 2 21.67 -40.87 -0.73
N ARG A 3 21.13 -40.42 -1.86
CA ARG A 3 21.27 -39.02 -2.27
C ARG A 3 20.53 -38.19 -1.21
N LYS A 4 21.28 -37.39 -0.43
CA LYS A 4 20.74 -36.21 0.25
C LYS A 4 20.00 -35.39 -0.82
N GLN A 5 18.67 -35.39 -0.80
CA GLN A 5 17.92 -34.34 -1.49
C GLN A 5 18.28 -33.04 -0.78
N LEU A 6 19.14 -32.23 -1.40
CA LEU A 6 19.24 -30.82 -1.04
C LEU A 6 17.83 -30.24 -1.18
N GLY A 7 17.25 -29.77 -0.07
CA GLY A 7 15.90 -29.20 -0.06
C GLY A 7 15.74 -28.19 -1.19
N VAL A 8 14.69 -28.37 -1.99
CA VAL A 8 14.38 -27.47 -3.11
C VAL A 8 14.13 -26.07 -2.53
N GLN A 9 14.87 -25.07 -3.01
CA GLN A 9 14.65 -23.68 -2.62
C GLN A 9 13.24 -23.25 -3.04
N PRO A 10 12.45 -22.62 -2.16
CA PRO A 10 11.10 -22.23 -2.51
C PRO A 10 11.12 -21.15 -3.59
N THR A 11 10.21 -21.29 -4.55
CA THR A 11 10.01 -20.34 -5.65
C THR A 11 8.76 -19.49 -5.43
N PHE A 12 8.31 -19.35 -4.19
CA PHE A 12 7.13 -18.57 -3.84
C PHE A 12 7.37 -17.70 -2.60
N GLY A 13 6.61 -16.62 -2.50
CA GLY A 13 6.59 -15.71 -1.36
C GLY A 13 5.16 -15.44 -0.90
N ILE A 14 5.01 -14.99 0.34
CA ILE A 14 3.69 -14.75 0.93
C ILE A 14 3.56 -13.30 1.39
N LEU A 15 2.48 -12.66 0.97
CA LEU A 15 2.06 -11.34 1.42
C LEU A 15 0.90 -11.52 2.40
N PHE A 16 1.03 -11.02 3.62
CA PHE A 16 -0.04 -11.05 4.61
C PHE A 16 -0.60 -9.66 4.81
N ASP A 17 -1.92 -9.49 4.68
CA ASP A 17 -2.57 -8.41 5.41
C ASP A 17 -2.45 -8.63 6.93
N ILE A 18 -2.62 -7.58 7.70
CA ILE A 18 -2.47 -7.58 9.16
C ILE A 18 -3.84 -7.62 9.83
N ASP A 19 -4.68 -6.62 9.56
CA ASP A 19 -5.99 -6.47 10.18
C ASP A 19 -6.96 -7.49 9.56
N GLY A 20 -7.80 -8.14 10.35
CA GLY A 20 -8.68 -9.21 9.88
C GLY A 20 -8.00 -10.54 9.54
N VAL A 21 -6.68 -10.58 9.35
CA VAL A 21 -5.89 -11.79 9.03
C VAL A 21 -5.05 -12.28 10.21
N LEU A 22 -4.25 -11.39 10.81
CA LEU A 22 -3.37 -11.69 11.95
C LEU A 22 -3.93 -11.15 13.27
N VAL A 23 -4.67 -10.05 13.20
CA VAL A 23 -5.29 -9.39 14.36
C VAL A 23 -6.70 -8.94 14.06
N ARG A 24 -7.50 -8.77 15.11
CA ARG A 24 -8.74 -8.00 15.10
C ARG A 24 -8.61 -6.87 16.11
N GLY A 25 -8.38 -5.65 15.64
CA GLY A 25 -7.96 -4.53 16.47
C GLY A 25 -6.64 -4.86 17.18
N ARG A 26 -6.65 -4.94 18.52
CA ARG A 26 -5.46 -5.32 19.30
C ARG A 26 -5.39 -6.81 19.65
N THR A 27 -6.39 -7.59 19.28
CA THR A 27 -6.51 -9.00 19.67
C THR A 27 -5.91 -9.91 18.59
N PRO A 28 -4.89 -10.73 18.91
CA PRO A 28 -4.36 -11.70 17.95
C PRO A 28 -5.41 -12.72 17.50
N ILE A 29 -5.43 -13.03 16.21
CA ILE A 29 -6.20 -14.16 15.68
C ILE A 29 -5.46 -15.45 16.07
N PRO A 30 -6.08 -16.41 16.78
CA PRO A 30 -5.37 -17.61 17.28
C PRO A 30 -4.64 -18.42 16.21
N ALA A 31 -5.19 -18.48 14.99
CA ALA A 31 -4.60 -19.16 13.84
C ALA A 31 -3.28 -18.51 13.38
N ALA A 32 -3.05 -17.23 13.65
CA ALA A 32 -1.86 -16.51 13.20
C ALA A 32 -0.57 -17.11 13.75
N ARG A 33 -0.52 -17.43 15.04
CA ARG A 33 0.66 -18.06 15.65
C ARG A 33 0.94 -19.44 15.07
N LYS A 34 -0.10 -20.24 14.82
CA LYS A 34 0.03 -21.57 14.23
C LYS A 34 0.51 -21.50 12.79
N ALA A 35 -0.02 -20.57 11.99
CA ALA A 35 0.44 -20.29 10.64
C ALA A 35 1.95 -20.00 10.62
N PHE A 36 2.42 -19.13 11.51
CA PHE A 36 3.84 -18.79 11.59
C PHE A 36 4.70 -19.94 12.13
N GLN A 37 4.22 -20.75 13.08
CA GLN A 37 4.93 -21.97 13.48
C GLN A 37 5.21 -22.92 12.30
N LYS A 38 4.28 -23.00 11.33
CA LYS A 38 4.45 -23.79 10.09
C LYS A 38 5.43 -23.17 9.10
N LEU A 39 5.61 -21.85 9.14
CA LEU A 39 6.50 -21.10 8.26
C LEU A 39 7.94 -21.03 8.77
N LEU A 40 8.23 -21.55 9.96
CA LEU A 40 9.55 -21.52 10.57
C LEU A 40 10.26 -22.88 10.48
N ASN A 41 11.57 -22.84 10.28
CA ASN A 41 12.43 -24.00 10.48
C ASN A 41 12.73 -24.24 11.98
N SER A 42 13.45 -25.32 12.27
CA SER A 42 13.92 -25.66 13.63
C SER A 42 14.77 -24.58 14.31
N GLN A 43 15.33 -23.63 13.55
CA GLN A 43 16.14 -22.51 14.03
C GLN A 43 15.32 -21.23 14.21
N GLY A 44 13.99 -21.28 14.03
CA GLY A 44 13.12 -20.11 14.14
C GLY A 44 13.28 -19.12 12.98
N GLN A 45 13.76 -19.57 11.81
CA GLN A 45 13.89 -18.75 10.62
C GLN A 45 12.79 -19.07 9.61
N LEU A 46 12.28 -18.03 8.95
CA LEU A 46 11.26 -18.18 7.90
C LEU A 46 11.78 -19.02 6.73
N LEU A 47 10.99 -20.04 6.37
CA LEU A 47 11.20 -20.98 5.28
C LEU A 47 11.02 -20.31 3.91
N VAL A 48 10.10 -19.35 3.83
CA VAL A 48 9.76 -18.58 2.62
C VAL A 48 9.86 -17.07 2.90
N PRO A 49 10.07 -16.21 1.89
CA PRO A 49 10.06 -14.77 2.09
C PRO A 49 8.64 -14.32 2.42
N VAL A 50 8.53 -13.43 3.39
CA VAL A 50 7.25 -12.95 3.90
C VAL A 50 7.28 -11.44 4.00
N VAL A 51 6.22 -10.79 3.52
CA VAL A 51 5.98 -9.36 3.70
C VAL A 51 4.59 -9.15 4.30
N PHE A 52 4.50 -8.31 5.31
CA PHE A 52 3.26 -7.85 5.91
C PHE A 52 2.85 -6.54 5.23
N VAL A 53 1.67 -6.49 4.61
CA VAL A 53 1.19 -5.36 3.80
C VAL A 53 -0.05 -4.76 4.45
N THR A 54 0.06 -3.55 5.00
CA THR A 54 -1.04 -2.84 5.66
C THR A 54 -1.26 -1.46 5.07
N ASN A 55 -2.52 -1.03 5.01
CA ASN A 55 -2.90 0.33 4.64
C ASN A 55 -2.77 1.33 5.80
N ALA A 56 -2.33 0.88 6.98
CA ALA A 56 -1.97 1.78 8.07
C ALA A 56 -0.77 2.68 7.67
N GLY A 57 -0.89 3.98 7.95
CA GLY A 57 0.15 4.99 7.69
C GLY A 57 0.66 5.71 8.95
N ASN A 58 0.26 5.27 10.14
CA ASN A 58 0.39 6.03 11.38
C ASN A 58 1.66 5.77 12.21
N CYS A 59 2.58 4.95 11.71
CA CYS A 59 3.86 4.67 12.38
C CYS A 59 4.96 4.21 11.41
N LEU A 60 6.18 4.11 11.93
CA LEU A 60 7.34 3.54 11.24
C LEU A 60 7.20 2.02 11.09
N CYS A 61 7.77 1.47 10.02
CA CYS A 61 7.82 0.02 9.78
C CYS A 61 8.43 -0.75 10.97
N GLN A 62 9.50 -0.21 11.58
CA GLN A 62 10.12 -0.83 12.76
C GLN A 62 9.14 -1.02 13.92
N LYS A 63 8.36 0.01 14.25
CA LYS A 63 7.37 -0.08 15.34
C LYS A 63 6.32 -1.15 15.07
N LYS A 64 5.87 -1.27 13.81
CA LYS A 64 4.92 -2.32 13.42
C LYS A 64 5.58 -3.70 13.39
N ALA A 65 6.83 -3.82 12.97
CA ALA A 65 7.60 -5.06 13.02
C ALA A 65 7.75 -5.56 14.47
N ASP A 66 8.09 -4.68 15.42
CA ASP A 66 8.19 -5.04 16.84
C ASP A 66 6.85 -5.54 17.39
N GLN A 67 5.74 -4.90 17.01
CA GLN A 67 4.38 -5.33 17.38
C GLN A 67 4.06 -6.72 16.84
N LEU A 68 4.31 -6.95 15.55
CA LEU A 68 4.09 -8.25 14.90
C LEU A 68 4.99 -9.33 15.51
N SER A 69 6.24 -8.98 15.85
CA SER A 69 7.17 -9.90 16.49
C SER A 69 6.68 -10.40 17.83
N HIS A 70 6.22 -9.48 18.68
CA HIS A 70 5.63 -9.84 19.96
C HIS A 70 4.34 -10.66 19.78
N LEU A 71 3.52 -10.30 18.79
CA LEU A 71 2.24 -10.95 18.54
C LEU A 71 2.38 -12.40 18.08
N LEU A 72 3.25 -12.62 17.10
CA LEU A 72 3.48 -13.90 16.43
C LEU A 72 4.51 -14.77 17.15
N GLU A 73 5.28 -14.18 18.08
CA GLU A 73 6.43 -14.83 18.73
C GLU A 73 7.53 -15.22 17.72
N VAL A 74 7.74 -14.35 16.72
CA VAL A 74 8.70 -14.55 15.61
C VAL A 74 9.51 -13.27 15.39
N PRO A 75 10.84 -13.34 15.18
CA PRO A 75 11.61 -12.15 14.81
C PRO A 75 11.20 -11.66 13.41
N ILE A 76 10.65 -10.44 13.34
CA ILE A 76 10.20 -9.75 12.12
C ILE A 76 11.06 -8.50 11.97
N SER A 77 11.70 -8.35 10.81
CA SER A 77 12.45 -7.13 10.48
C SER A 77 11.54 -6.06 9.90
N GLN A 78 11.92 -4.78 10.04
CA GLN A 78 11.27 -3.66 9.36
C GLN A 78 11.19 -3.85 7.83
N ASP A 79 12.16 -4.55 7.21
CA ASP A 79 12.18 -4.82 5.77
C ASP A 79 11.15 -5.88 5.33
N GLN A 80 10.48 -6.49 6.30
CA GLN A 80 9.34 -7.39 6.08
C GLN A 80 8.01 -6.67 6.26
N VAL A 81 8.00 -5.39 6.67
CA VAL A 81 6.78 -4.65 6.92
C VAL A 81 6.64 -3.52 5.92
N MET A 82 5.52 -3.56 5.20
CA MET A 82 5.10 -2.55 4.27
C MET A 82 3.88 -1.80 4.84
N MET A 83 4.15 -0.59 5.35
CA MET A 83 3.13 0.42 5.65
C MET A 83 2.65 1.08 4.36
N SER A 84 1.50 1.75 4.41
CA SER A 84 0.87 2.41 3.24
C SER A 84 1.77 3.46 2.55
N HIS A 85 2.60 4.15 3.34
CA HIS A 85 3.56 5.16 2.89
C HIS A 85 4.89 4.59 2.37
N SER A 86 5.16 3.29 2.54
CA SER A 86 6.45 2.67 2.19
C SER A 86 6.86 2.83 0.71
N PRO A 87 5.93 2.76 -0.27
CA PRO A 87 6.27 2.98 -1.67
C PRO A 87 6.92 4.34 -1.97
N LEU A 88 6.72 5.35 -1.11
CA LEU A 88 7.34 6.67 -1.27
C LEU A 88 8.87 6.64 -1.26
N ARG A 89 9.52 5.56 -0.80
CA ARG A 89 10.96 5.35 -0.96
C ARG A 89 11.40 5.34 -2.43
N MET A 90 10.51 5.00 -3.36
CA MET A 90 10.78 5.02 -4.80
C MET A 90 10.63 6.42 -5.42
N PHE A 91 10.01 7.36 -4.71
CA PHE A 91 9.67 8.70 -5.22
C PHE A 91 10.82 9.69 -5.01
N LYS A 92 12.04 9.29 -5.40
CA LYS A 92 13.28 10.04 -5.14
C LYS A 92 13.25 11.47 -5.68
N HIS A 93 12.54 11.71 -6.79
CA HIS A 93 12.37 13.04 -7.37
C HIS A 93 11.56 14.01 -6.48
N TYR A 94 10.90 13.53 -5.42
CA TYR A 94 10.28 14.36 -4.39
C TYR A 94 11.12 14.47 -3.11
N HIS A 95 12.18 13.69 -2.93
CA HIS A 95 12.91 13.60 -1.66
C HIS A 95 13.62 14.92 -1.30
N ASP A 96 14.17 15.63 -2.28
CA ASP A 96 14.83 16.92 -2.06
C ASP A 96 13.86 18.12 -1.99
N LYS A 97 12.57 17.90 -2.28
CA LYS A 97 11.57 18.96 -2.35
C LYS A 97 11.01 19.31 -0.98
N CYS A 98 10.51 20.54 -0.85
CA CYS A 98 9.71 20.92 0.31
C CYS A 98 8.30 20.35 0.18
N VAL A 99 7.93 19.44 1.09
CA VAL A 99 6.65 18.70 1.02
C VAL A 99 5.80 18.94 2.26
N LEU A 100 4.53 19.26 2.06
CA LEU A 100 3.56 19.32 3.15
C LEU A 100 3.05 17.91 3.43
N VAL A 101 3.14 17.46 4.68
CA VAL A 101 2.69 16.13 5.11
C VAL A 101 1.47 16.24 6.03
N SER A 102 0.45 15.42 5.74
CA SER A 102 -0.77 15.28 6.55
C SER A 102 -1.02 13.82 6.91
N GLY A 103 -1.51 13.57 8.12
CA GLY A 103 -1.83 12.24 8.64
C GLY A 103 -1.67 12.14 10.15
N GLN A 104 -1.47 10.93 10.65
CA GLN A 104 -1.25 10.63 12.07
C GLN A 104 0.13 10.00 12.33
N GLY A 105 0.58 10.08 13.58
CA GLY A 105 1.85 9.49 14.02
C GLY A 105 3.04 10.46 13.91
N PRO A 106 4.27 9.94 14.00
CA PRO A 106 5.48 10.75 13.94
C PRO A 106 5.79 11.15 12.49
N LEU A 107 5.01 12.07 11.93
CA LEU A 107 5.03 12.41 10.48
C LEU A 107 6.42 12.80 9.97
N LEU A 108 7.16 13.60 10.75
CA LEU A 108 8.51 14.03 10.38
C LEU A 108 9.50 12.86 10.37
N ASP A 109 9.39 11.93 11.32
CA ASP A 109 10.27 10.75 11.37
C ASP A 109 9.95 9.79 10.22
N ILE A 110 8.66 9.60 9.91
CA ILE A 110 8.21 8.83 8.75
C ILE A 110 8.81 9.43 7.47
N ALA A 111 8.61 10.73 7.23
CA ALA A 111 9.10 11.40 6.03
C ALA A 111 10.63 11.31 5.89
N LYS A 112 11.37 11.59 6.97
CA LYS A 112 12.84 11.48 6.97
C LYS A 112 13.31 10.06 6.70
N HIS A 113 12.66 9.06 7.30
CA HIS A 113 13.00 7.66 7.09
C HIS A 113 12.69 7.16 5.66
N LEU A 114 11.74 7.80 4.98
CA LEU A 114 11.42 7.53 3.56
C LEU A 114 12.39 8.22 2.59
N GLY A 115 13.15 9.22 3.05
CA GLY A 115 14.15 9.95 2.27
C GLY A 115 13.88 11.45 2.11
N PHE A 116 12.74 11.98 2.58
CA PHE A 116 12.39 13.39 2.41
C PHE A 116 13.27 14.30 3.28
N CYS A 117 13.89 15.30 2.64
CA CYS A 117 14.80 16.25 3.28
C CYS A 117 14.07 17.41 3.95
N GLN A 118 12.97 17.90 3.38
CA GLN A 118 12.26 19.09 3.84
C GLN A 118 10.75 18.86 4.07
N PRO A 119 10.35 17.92 4.95
CA PRO A 119 8.96 17.76 5.32
C PRO A 119 8.47 18.88 6.23
N ILE A 120 7.28 19.38 5.94
CA ILE A 120 6.55 20.38 6.73
C ILE A 120 5.24 19.75 7.18
N THR A 121 4.93 19.78 8.47
CA THR A 121 3.63 19.33 8.96
C THR A 121 2.57 20.43 8.87
N ILE A 122 1.30 20.01 8.88
CA ILE A 122 0.15 20.92 9.01
C ILE A 122 0.28 21.82 10.24
N ASP A 123 0.80 21.31 11.36
CA ASP A 123 1.03 22.11 12.56
C ASP A 123 2.12 23.17 12.37
N MET A 124 3.23 22.86 11.70
CA MET A 124 4.27 23.85 11.38
C MET A 124 3.73 24.96 10.47
N LEU A 125 2.93 24.60 9.47
CA LEU A 125 2.27 25.56 8.58
C LEU A 125 1.31 26.47 9.36
N ARG A 126 0.45 25.88 10.19
CA ARG A 126 -0.48 26.58 11.07
C ARG A 126 0.23 27.54 12.02
N GLU A 127 1.32 27.11 12.65
CA GLU A 127 2.09 27.93 13.60
C GLU A 127 2.79 29.10 12.91
N THR A 128 3.21 28.92 11.66
CA THR A 128 3.84 29.98 10.87
C THR A 128 2.80 30.98 10.32
N TYR A 129 1.62 30.50 9.94
CA TYR A 129 0.51 31.31 9.42
C TYR A 129 -0.79 31.07 10.22
N PRO A 130 -0.89 31.58 11.46
CA PRO A 130 -2.02 31.29 12.34
C PRO A 130 -3.36 31.79 11.81
N LEU A 131 -3.36 32.80 10.93
CA LEU A 131 -4.59 33.33 10.32
C LEU A 131 -5.18 32.42 9.23
N LEU A 132 -4.46 31.39 8.78
CA LEU A 132 -4.99 30.44 7.80
C LEU A 132 -5.86 29.35 8.47
N ASP A 133 -5.64 29.05 9.76
CA ASP A 133 -6.44 28.07 10.51
C ASP A 133 -7.38 28.76 11.51
N MET A 134 -8.33 29.53 10.99
CA MET A 134 -9.28 30.30 11.80
C MET A 134 -10.63 29.60 12.01
N VAL A 135 -10.73 28.33 11.60
CA VAL A 135 -11.90 27.49 11.83
C VAL A 135 -12.05 27.17 13.32
N ASP A 136 -10.93 27.07 14.04
CA ASP A 136 -10.89 27.01 15.51
C ASP A 136 -10.72 28.42 16.08
N HIS A 137 -11.84 29.02 16.54
CA HIS A 137 -11.86 30.39 17.02
C HIS A 137 -11.01 30.63 18.27
N ASP A 138 -10.76 29.58 19.08
CA ASP A 138 -9.94 29.68 20.29
C ASP A 138 -8.45 29.90 19.96
N ARG A 139 -8.05 29.63 18.71
CA ARG A 139 -6.67 29.80 18.22
C ARG A 139 -6.38 31.17 17.62
N ARG A 140 -7.36 32.06 17.61
CA ARG A 140 -7.18 33.41 17.06
C ARG A 140 -6.06 34.14 17.82
N PRO A 141 -4.97 34.56 17.16
CA PRO A 141 -3.93 35.30 17.83
C PRO A 141 -4.45 36.69 18.25
N ASN A 142 -4.20 37.07 19.50
CA ASN A 142 -4.54 38.40 20.02
C ASN A 142 -3.68 39.52 19.40
N VAL A 143 -2.49 39.17 18.88
CA VAL A 143 -1.54 40.10 18.26
C VAL A 143 -1.11 39.53 16.92
N LEU A 144 -1.21 40.35 15.87
CA LEU A 144 -0.75 40.02 14.52
C LEU A 144 0.76 40.20 14.43
N HIS A 145 1.49 39.11 14.23
CA HIS A 145 2.89 39.16 13.86
C HIS A 145 3.04 38.77 12.39
N SER A 146 3.72 39.61 11.61
CA SER A 146 4.20 39.18 10.30
C SER A 146 5.20 38.04 10.50
N PRO A 147 5.15 36.97 9.70
CA PRO A 147 6.15 35.92 9.75
C PRO A 147 7.55 36.56 9.63
N THR A 148 8.42 36.31 10.59
CA THR A 148 9.80 36.84 10.59
C THR A 148 10.67 36.15 9.56
N VAL A 149 10.22 35.01 9.03
CA VAL A 149 10.92 34.18 8.05
C VAL A 149 9.95 33.85 6.92
N GLU A 150 10.42 33.98 5.68
CA GLU A 150 9.68 33.54 4.51
C GLU A 150 9.53 32.01 4.53
N PHE A 151 8.30 31.52 4.50
CA PHE A 151 8.04 30.09 4.47
C PHE A 151 8.43 29.53 3.10
N PRO A 152 9.14 28.39 3.03
CA PRO A 152 9.55 27.83 1.76
C PRO A 152 8.33 27.48 0.91
N LYS A 153 8.50 27.54 -0.41
CA LYS A 153 7.47 27.08 -1.34
C LYS A 153 7.22 25.59 -1.11
N ILE A 154 5.99 25.22 -0.80
CA ILE A 154 5.57 23.81 -0.77
C ILE A 154 5.44 23.33 -2.22
N GLU A 155 6.16 22.28 -2.57
CA GLU A 155 6.21 21.76 -3.94
C GLU A 155 5.35 20.52 -4.16
N ALA A 156 4.94 19.84 -3.09
CA ALA A 156 3.98 18.74 -3.13
C ALA A 156 3.26 18.56 -1.79
N VAL A 157 2.08 17.95 -1.83
CA VAL A 157 1.33 17.51 -0.65
C VAL A 157 1.35 15.98 -0.57
N ILE A 158 1.68 15.43 0.58
CA ILE A 158 1.69 14.00 0.85
C ILE A 158 0.69 13.70 1.96
N LEU A 159 -0.29 12.87 1.63
CA LEU A 159 -1.31 12.41 2.56
C LEU A 159 -0.93 10.99 3.03
N PHE A 160 -0.29 10.88 4.20
CA PHE A 160 0.14 9.59 4.75
C PHE A 160 -1.02 8.72 5.23
N GLY A 161 -2.14 9.32 5.62
CA GLY A 161 -3.32 8.63 6.15
C GLY A 161 -4.28 9.64 6.78
N GLU A 162 -5.31 9.15 7.48
CA GLU A 162 -6.34 10.01 8.07
C GLU A 162 -5.76 10.98 9.12
N PRO A 163 -5.88 12.31 8.96
CA PRO A 163 -5.47 13.26 10.00
C PRO A 163 -6.53 13.37 11.11
N VAL A 164 -6.15 13.98 12.23
CA VAL A 164 -7.10 14.48 13.24
C VAL A 164 -7.35 15.96 12.95
N ARG A 165 -8.53 16.50 13.30
CA ARG A 165 -8.95 17.89 12.99
C ARG A 165 -9.02 18.12 11.48
N TRP A 166 -9.99 17.46 10.86
CA TRP A 166 -10.18 17.47 9.42
C TRP A 166 -10.40 18.89 8.89
N GLU A 167 -11.12 19.72 9.63
CA GLU A 167 -11.39 21.11 9.29
C GLU A 167 -10.10 21.92 9.04
N THR A 168 -9.11 21.82 9.93
CA THR A 168 -7.80 22.47 9.78
C THR A 168 -7.02 21.88 8.60
N ASN A 169 -6.99 20.56 8.48
CA ASN A 169 -6.23 19.90 7.40
C ASN A 169 -6.81 20.24 6.02
N LEU A 170 -8.14 20.17 5.89
CA LEU A 170 -8.85 20.52 4.65
C LEU A 170 -8.60 21.98 4.27
N GLN A 171 -8.76 22.93 5.22
CA GLN A 171 -8.49 24.35 4.98
C GLN A 171 -7.06 24.57 4.46
N LEU A 172 -6.05 24.10 5.21
CA LEU A 172 -4.65 24.38 4.91
C LEU A 172 -4.14 23.66 3.66
N ILE A 173 -4.60 22.43 3.40
CA ILE A 173 -4.25 21.74 2.15
C ILE A 173 -4.86 22.49 0.97
N ILE A 174 -6.14 22.89 1.04
CA ILE A 174 -6.78 23.66 -0.03
C ILE A 174 -6.05 24.98 -0.27
N ASP A 175 -5.69 25.72 0.78
CA ASP A 175 -4.92 26.97 0.66
C ASP A 175 -3.61 26.76 -0.11
N VAL A 176 -2.85 25.72 0.26
CA VAL A 176 -1.59 25.38 -0.40
C VAL A 176 -1.79 25.02 -1.86
N LEU A 177 -2.85 24.28 -2.20
CA LEU A 177 -3.18 23.95 -3.60
C LEU A 177 -3.60 25.19 -4.41
N LEU A 178 -4.41 26.08 -3.84
CA LEU A 178 -4.92 27.29 -4.53
C LEU A 178 -3.86 28.41 -4.66
N THR A 179 -2.82 28.36 -3.85
CA THR A 179 -1.69 29.30 -3.87
C THR A 179 -0.45 28.75 -4.58
N SER A 180 -0.55 27.57 -5.20
CA SER A 180 0.59 26.93 -5.90
C SER A 180 1.82 26.73 -4.99
N GLY A 181 1.58 26.42 -3.71
CA GLY A 181 2.64 26.20 -2.73
C GLY A 181 3.03 27.40 -1.88
N TYR A 182 2.35 28.55 -2.02
CA TYR A 182 2.67 29.79 -1.31
C TYR A 182 1.51 30.23 -0.39
N PRO A 183 1.30 29.59 0.76
CA PRO A 183 0.10 29.76 1.58
C PRO A 183 -0.16 31.20 2.08
N GLY A 184 0.86 32.07 2.09
CA GLY A 184 0.70 33.50 2.42
C GLY A 184 0.21 34.38 1.26
N ASN A 185 0.13 33.85 0.04
CA ASN A 185 -0.29 34.59 -1.15
C ASN A 185 -1.80 34.53 -1.37
N PRO A 186 -2.39 35.48 -2.12
CA PRO A 186 -3.75 35.35 -2.62
C PRO A 186 -3.91 34.10 -3.49
N TYR A 187 -5.11 33.54 -3.53
CA TYR A 187 -5.42 32.45 -4.46
C TYR A 187 -5.22 32.90 -5.91
N GLN A 188 -4.31 32.23 -6.61
CA GLN A 188 -4.02 32.46 -8.03
C GLN A 188 -4.46 31.28 -8.90
N GLY A 189 -4.68 30.09 -8.30
CA GLY A 189 -5.33 28.95 -8.93
C GLY A 189 -4.67 28.47 -10.22
N THR A 190 -3.52 27.79 -10.14
CA THR A 190 -2.97 27.07 -11.28
C THR A 190 -3.63 25.69 -11.41
N TYR A 191 -3.82 25.23 -12.65
CA TYR A 191 -4.30 23.87 -12.91
C TYR A 191 -3.45 23.20 -14.00
N PRO A 192 -2.92 21.98 -13.77
CA PRO A 192 -3.01 21.23 -12.52
C PRO A 192 -2.38 22.00 -11.34
N HIS A 193 -2.89 21.74 -10.13
CA HIS A 193 -2.30 22.24 -8.90
C HIS A 193 -0.97 21.52 -8.62
N ILE A 194 -0.23 21.92 -7.57
CA ILE A 194 0.98 21.18 -7.18
C ILE A 194 0.65 19.70 -6.90
N PRO A 195 1.59 18.75 -7.12
CA PRO A 195 1.36 17.33 -6.93
C PRO A 195 0.77 16.95 -5.57
N VAL A 196 -0.19 16.02 -5.58
CA VAL A 196 -0.78 15.42 -4.38
C VAL A 196 -0.56 13.92 -4.44
N LEU A 197 0.09 13.36 -3.43
CA LEU A 197 0.34 11.93 -3.29
C LEU A 197 -0.48 11.40 -2.11
N ALA A 198 -1.29 10.36 -2.31
CA ALA A 198 -2.08 9.75 -1.23
C ALA A 198 -1.63 8.32 -0.96
N CYS A 199 -1.39 8.00 0.31
CA CYS A 199 -0.79 6.73 0.71
C CYS A 199 -1.81 5.65 1.06
N ASN A 200 -3.05 6.02 1.38
CA ASN A 200 -4.11 5.11 1.76
C ASN A 200 -5.42 5.59 1.12
N MET A 201 -6.17 4.70 0.49
CA MET A 201 -7.43 5.02 -0.18
C MET A 201 -8.66 4.41 0.50
N ASP A 202 -8.48 3.69 1.60
CA ASP A 202 -9.57 2.98 2.26
C ASP A 202 -10.63 3.97 2.72
N LEU A 203 -11.82 3.86 2.13
CA LEU A 203 -12.98 4.66 2.55
C LEU A 203 -13.31 4.38 4.02
N MET A 204 -13.28 3.10 4.40
CA MET A 204 -13.55 2.60 5.74
C MET A 204 -12.62 1.45 6.10
N TRP A 205 -12.42 1.22 7.39
CA TRP A 205 -11.61 0.11 7.91
C TRP A 205 -12.25 -0.54 9.14
N ALA A 206 -11.85 -1.79 9.43
CA ALA A 206 -12.35 -2.56 10.56
C ALA A 206 -11.60 -2.24 11.86
N ALA A 207 -12.30 -1.67 12.84
CA ALA A 207 -11.79 -1.42 14.19
C ALA A 207 -12.45 -2.38 15.20
N GLU A 208 -12.36 -2.08 16.50
CA GLU A 208 -12.98 -2.87 17.57
C GLU A 208 -14.52 -2.78 17.58
N ALA A 209 -15.10 -1.73 17.00
CA ALA A 209 -16.55 -1.55 16.93
C ALA A 209 -17.19 -2.52 15.91
N GLN A 210 -18.47 -2.85 16.11
CA GLN A 210 -19.21 -3.74 15.20
C GLN A 210 -19.32 -3.18 13.78
N SER A 211 -19.46 -1.86 13.65
CA SER A 211 -19.53 -1.17 12.35
C SER A 211 -18.16 -0.59 11.96
N PRO A 212 -17.78 -0.61 10.67
CA PRO A 212 -16.51 -0.09 10.21
C PRO A 212 -16.37 1.42 10.50
N ARG A 213 -15.14 1.91 10.64
CA ARG A 213 -14.82 3.32 10.93
C ARG A 213 -14.36 4.01 9.64
N PHE A 214 -14.51 5.33 9.57
CA PHE A 214 -13.98 6.10 8.43
C PHE A 214 -12.46 5.95 8.35
N GLY A 215 -11.98 5.66 7.14
CA GLY A 215 -10.57 5.66 6.79
C GLY A 215 -10.17 6.92 6.04
N HIS A 216 -8.92 6.97 5.60
CA HIS A 216 -8.36 8.11 4.88
C HIS A 216 -9.11 8.43 3.57
N GLY A 217 -9.68 7.44 2.89
CA GLY A 217 -10.50 7.66 1.69
C GLY A 217 -11.71 8.57 1.94
N THR A 218 -12.29 8.55 3.15
CA THR A 218 -13.39 9.47 3.48
C THR A 218 -12.88 10.92 3.58
N PHE A 219 -11.69 11.12 4.16
CA PHE A 219 -11.04 12.45 4.17
C PHE A 219 -10.73 12.94 2.75
N MET A 220 -10.25 12.05 1.88
CA MET A 220 -9.99 12.35 0.46
C MET A 220 -11.27 12.79 -0.27
N VAL A 221 -12.39 12.08 -0.06
CA VAL A 221 -13.71 12.48 -0.61
C VAL A 221 -14.08 13.91 -0.18
N CYS A 222 -13.87 14.27 1.09
CA CYS A 222 -14.10 15.64 1.55
C CYS A 222 -13.18 16.65 0.84
N LEU A 223 -11.88 16.37 0.79
CA LEU A 223 -10.88 17.24 0.16
C LEU A 223 -11.20 17.50 -1.32
N GLU A 224 -11.51 16.43 -2.05
CA GLU A 224 -11.89 16.46 -3.45
C GLU A 224 -13.13 17.30 -3.72
N ASN A 225 -14.19 17.09 -2.94
CA ASN A 225 -15.45 17.80 -3.12
C ASN A 225 -15.30 19.29 -2.78
N ILE A 226 -14.52 19.63 -1.75
CA ILE A 226 -14.22 21.02 -1.41
C ILE A 226 -13.42 21.68 -2.53
N TYR A 227 -12.35 21.04 -3.01
CA TYR A 227 -11.54 21.57 -4.11
C TYR A 227 -12.40 21.81 -5.36
N LYS A 228 -13.23 20.83 -5.74
CA LYS A 228 -14.14 20.95 -6.89
C LYS A 228 -15.19 22.03 -6.69
N LYS A 229 -15.74 22.17 -5.48
CA LYS A 229 -16.76 23.19 -5.19
C LYS A 229 -16.20 24.61 -5.28
N ILE A 230 -14.95 24.81 -4.87
CA ILE A 230 -14.28 26.11 -4.90
C ILE A 230 -13.78 26.45 -6.30
N THR A 231 -13.21 25.48 -7.03
CA THR A 231 -12.49 25.74 -8.30
C THR A 231 -13.28 25.38 -9.56
N GLY A 232 -14.32 24.55 -9.43
CA GLY A 232 -15.00 23.91 -10.56
C GLY A 232 -14.20 22.78 -11.23
N LYS A 233 -13.01 22.42 -10.71
CA LYS A 233 -12.10 21.42 -11.31
C LYS A 233 -11.92 20.22 -10.39
N GLU A 234 -11.64 19.06 -10.97
CA GLU A 234 -11.30 17.86 -10.19
C GLU A 234 -9.91 18.01 -9.55
N LEU A 235 -9.77 17.55 -8.31
CA LEU A 235 -8.46 17.37 -7.69
C LEU A 235 -7.75 16.18 -8.36
N LYS A 236 -6.49 16.39 -8.78
CA LYS A 236 -5.68 15.36 -9.43
C LYS A 236 -4.64 14.79 -8.47
N TYR A 237 -4.60 13.47 -8.33
CA TYR A 237 -3.53 12.80 -7.61
C TYR A 237 -2.41 12.44 -8.57
N GLU A 238 -1.18 12.72 -8.17
CA GLU A 238 0.02 12.29 -8.89
C GLU A 238 0.27 10.79 -8.65
N ALA A 239 -0.01 10.32 -7.43
CA ALA A 239 0.15 8.93 -7.06
C ALA A 239 -0.86 8.53 -5.99
N LEU A 240 -1.45 7.35 -6.20
CA LEU A 240 -2.35 6.69 -5.27
C LEU A 240 -1.70 5.36 -4.84
N MET A 241 -1.32 5.28 -3.57
CA MET A 241 -0.67 4.13 -2.95
C MET A 241 -1.59 3.51 -1.89
N GLY A 242 -1.14 2.40 -1.30
CA GLY A 242 -1.97 1.55 -0.47
C GLY A 242 -2.76 0.56 -1.33
N LYS A 243 -3.17 -0.57 -0.77
CA LYS A 243 -4.05 -1.53 -1.42
C LYS A 243 -5.36 -0.81 -1.81
N PRO A 244 -5.95 -1.06 -2.99
CA PRO A 244 -5.58 -2.08 -3.98
C PRO A 244 -4.57 -1.62 -5.06
N SER A 245 -3.85 -0.51 -4.89
CA SER A 245 -2.94 0.03 -5.91
C SER A 245 -1.88 -0.98 -6.37
N GLU A 246 -1.69 -1.10 -7.69
CA GLU A 246 -0.66 -1.96 -8.29
C GLU A 246 0.75 -1.62 -7.77
N LEU A 247 1.02 -0.31 -7.58
CA LEU A 247 2.28 0.21 -7.05
C LEU A 247 2.64 -0.40 -5.68
N THR A 248 1.62 -0.69 -4.86
CA THR A 248 1.79 -1.33 -3.56
C THR A 248 2.35 -2.76 -3.74
N TYR A 249 1.82 -3.51 -4.69
CA TYR A 249 2.24 -4.89 -4.93
C TYR A 249 3.58 -4.98 -5.65
N HIS A 250 3.92 -4.01 -6.50
CA HIS A 250 5.28 -3.86 -7.04
C HIS A 250 6.32 -3.70 -5.95
N TYR A 251 6.07 -2.82 -4.98
CA TYR A 251 6.98 -2.61 -3.87
C TYR A 251 7.04 -3.85 -2.94
N ALA A 252 5.90 -4.51 -2.71
CA ALA A 252 5.86 -5.75 -1.95
C ALA A 252 6.67 -6.89 -2.61
N GLU A 253 6.56 -7.06 -3.94
CA GLU A 253 7.38 -8.02 -4.70
C GLU A 253 8.87 -7.69 -4.59
N TYR A 254 9.24 -6.41 -4.68
CA TYR A 254 10.61 -5.96 -4.50
C TYR A 254 11.16 -6.36 -3.12
N LEU A 255 10.38 -6.21 -2.05
CA LEU A 255 10.77 -6.63 -0.71
C LEU A 255 10.94 -8.15 -0.62
N ILE A 256 10.02 -8.94 -1.19
CA ILE A 256 10.12 -10.40 -1.28
C ILE A 256 11.41 -10.83 -1.99
N ARG A 257 11.72 -10.21 -3.13
CA ARG A 257 12.92 -10.51 -3.91
C ARG A 257 14.21 -10.09 -3.19
N THR A 258 14.17 -8.97 -2.46
CA THR A 258 15.30 -8.50 -1.65
C THR A 258 15.60 -9.49 -0.53
N GLN A 259 14.57 -10.02 0.15
CA GLN A 259 14.74 -11.07 1.16
C GLN A 259 15.34 -12.36 0.56
N ALA A 260 14.85 -12.83 -0.59
CA ALA A 260 15.39 -14.01 -1.27
C ALA A 260 16.86 -13.81 -1.67
N SER A 261 17.20 -12.61 -2.16
CA SER A 261 18.58 -12.24 -2.54
C SER A 261 19.51 -12.18 -1.32
N ALA A 262 19.05 -11.62 -0.20
CA ALA A 262 19.81 -11.58 1.06
C ALA A 262 20.09 -12.99 1.62
N LYS A 263 19.20 -13.96 1.38
CA LYS A 263 19.41 -15.39 1.68
C LYS A 263 20.23 -16.13 0.61
N GLN A 264 20.73 -15.44 -0.42
CA GLN A 264 21.50 -16.02 -1.54
C GLN A 264 20.75 -17.15 -2.27
N TRP A 265 19.43 -17.03 -2.40
CA TRP A 265 18.64 -17.99 -3.16
C TRP A 265 18.92 -17.84 -4.65
N LYS A 266 19.13 -18.99 -5.32
CA LYS A 266 19.48 -19.04 -6.75
C LYS A 266 18.22 -19.04 -7.61
N SER A 267 17.15 -19.64 -7.12
CA SER A 267 15.87 -19.66 -7.81
C SER A 267 15.09 -18.38 -7.53
N PRO A 268 14.58 -17.68 -8.55
CA PRO A 268 13.75 -16.51 -8.34
C PRO A 268 12.39 -16.90 -7.76
N ILE A 269 11.76 -15.97 -7.05
CA ILE A 269 10.37 -16.09 -6.62
C ILE A 269 9.48 -15.92 -7.84
N GLN A 270 8.69 -16.94 -8.15
CA GLN A 270 7.82 -17.02 -9.32
C GLN A 270 6.34 -16.79 -8.97
N THR A 271 5.91 -17.20 -7.77
CA THR A 271 4.52 -17.06 -7.32
C THR A 271 4.46 -16.23 -6.06
N LEU A 272 3.56 -15.25 -6.01
CA LEU A 272 3.18 -14.57 -4.78
C LEU A 272 1.81 -15.08 -4.33
N TYR A 273 1.64 -15.31 -3.03
CA TYR A 273 0.33 -15.55 -2.43
C TYR A 273 -0.04 -14.38 -1.54
N ALA A 274 -1.11 -13.66 -1.86
CA ALA A 274 -1.61 -12.56 -1.08
C ALA A 274 -2.80 -13.01 -0.24
N ILE A 275 -2.60 -13.05 1.07
CA ILE A 275 -3.62 -13.46 2.05
C ILE A 275 -4.25 -12.20 2.63
N GLY A 276 -5.57 -12.07 2.49
CA GLY A 276 -6.32 -10.89 2.94
C GLY A 276 -7.74 -11.25 3.37
N ASP A 277 -8.42 -10.31 4.03
CA ASP A 277 -9.77 -10.49 4.55
C ASP A 277 -10.82 -9.67 3.78
N ASN A 278 -10.39 -8.79 2.88
CA ASN A 278 -11.25 -7.84 2.19
C ASN A 278 -11.17 -7.97 0.66
N LEU A 279 -12.34 -8.20 0.05
CA LEU A 279 -12.49 -8.36 -1.40
C LEU A 279 -12.05 -7.13 -2.18
N MET A 280 -12.34 -5.93 -1.67
CA MET A 280 -12.16 -4.68 -2.39
C MET A 280 -10.74 -4.10 -2.31
N THR A 281 -9.93 -4.60 -1.37
CA THR A 281 -8.56 -4.13 -1.14
C THR A 281 -7.54 -5.22 -1.42
N ASP A 282 -7.59 -6.34 -0.69
CA ASP A 282 -6.55 -7.37 -0.76
C ASP A 282 -6.71 -8.26 -1.99
N ILE A 283 -7.94 -8.74 -2.21
CA ILE A 283 -8.24 -9.64 -3.32
C ILE A 283 -8.17 -8.86 -4.63
N TYR A 284 -8.86 -7.72 -4.70
CA TYR A 284 -8.80 -6.84 -5.85
C TYR A 284 -7.36 -6.43 -6.19
N GLY A 285 -6.57 -5.99 -5.21
CA GLY A 285 -5.19 -5.57 -5.44
C GLY A 285 -4.29 -6.71 -5.91
N ALA A 286 -4.40 -7.89 -5.31
CA ALA A 286 -3.64 -9.08 -5.72
C ALA A 286 -3.99 -9.52 -7.14
N ASN A 287 -5.29 -9.52 -7.48
CA ASN A 287 -5.76 -9.89 -8.81
C ASN A 287 -5.37 -8.85 -9.87
N LEU A 288 -5.42 -7.56 -9.53
CA LEU A 288 -4.94 -6.46 -10.38
C LEU A 288 -3.45 -6.65 -10.69
N TYR A 289 -2.64 -6.93 -9.68
CA TYR A 289 -1.21 -7.18 -9.86
C TYR A 289 -0.95 -8.45 -10.68
N ASN A 290 -1.74 -9.52 -10.49
CA ASN A 290 -1.62 -10.73 -11.30
C ASN A 290 -1.86 -10.45 -12.79
N ARG A 291 -2.90 -9.66 -13.11
CA ARG A 291 -3.18 -9.24 -14.48
C ARG A 291 -1.99 -8.49 -15.09
N TYR A 292 -1.37 -7.57 -14.34
CA TYR A 292 -0.14 -6.90 -14.78
C TYR A 292 0.97 -7.92 -15.11
N LEU A 293 1.20 -8.92 -14.25
CA LEU A 293 2.24 -9.94 -14.46
C LEU A 293 1.98 -10.80 -15.70
N GLU A 294 0.72 -11.16 -15.96
CA GLU A 294 0.28 -11.92 -17.15
C GLU A 294 0.48 -11.12 -18.44
N GLU A 295 0.07 -9.84 -18.44
CA GLU A 295 0.26 -8.93 -19.56
C GLU A 295 1.73 -8.71 -19.86
N ARG A 296 2.55 -8.48 -18.83
CA ARG A 296 4.00 -8.32 -18.95
C ARG A 296 4.67 -9.55 -19.55
N THR A 297 4.27 -10.74 -19.12
CA THR A 297 4.78 -12.01 -19.65
C THR A 297 4.40 -12.17 -21.12
N SER A 298 3.16 -11.82 -21.47
CA SER A 298 2.63 -11.83 -22.85
C SER A 298 3.34 -10.83 -23.77
N ARG A 299 3.62 -9.61 -23.27
CA ARG A 299 4.38 -8.57 -23.99
C ARG A 299 5.83 -8.99 -24.20
N ARG A 300 6.49 -9.64 -23.23
CA ARG A 300 7.85 -10.20 -23.40
C ARG A 300 7.88 -11.32 -24.43
N GLY A 301 6.91 -12.24 -24.40
CA GLY A 301 6.77 -13.29 -25.42
C GLY A 301 6.54 -12.72 -26.82
N SER A 302 5.75 -11.66 -26.92
CA SER A 302 5.49 -10.94 -28.18
C SER A 302 6.72 -10.15 -28.67
N LYS A 303 7.42 -9.41 -27.80
CA LYS A 303 8.67 -8.70 -28.14
C LYS A 303 9.78 -9.67 -28.54
N ALA A 304 9.90 -10.83 -27.89
CA ALA A 304 10.84 -11.89 -28.29
C ALA A 304 10.48 -12.49 -29.66
N ARG A 305 9.19 -12.73 -29.95
CA ARG A 305 8.72 -13.14 -31.30
C ARG A 305 8.93 -12.07 -32.35
N VAL A 306 8.75 -10.79 -32.00
CA VAL A 306 8.97 -9.66 -32.91
C VAL A 306 10.46 -9.44 -33.15
N GLN A 307 11.34 -9.52 -32.15
CA GLN A 307 12.80 -9.48 -32.35
C GLN A 307 13.30 -10.67 -33.17
N ALA A 308 12.76 -11.87 -32.93
CA ALA A 308 13.06 -13.04 -33.76
C ALA A 308 12.59 -12.87 -35.22
N LYS A 309 11.53 -12.09 -35.47
CA LYS A 309 11.06 -11.70 -36.81
C LYS A 309 11.80 -10.47 -37.39
N ALA A 310 12.25 -9.54 -36.56
CA ALA A 310 12.92 -8.29 -36.95
C ALA A 310 14.40 -8.47 -37.29
N LEU A 311 15.00 -9.62 -36.94
CA LEU A 311 16.21 -10.13 -37.59
C LEU A 311 16.03 -10.39 -39.11
N GLY A 312 14.82 -10.19 -39.65
CA GLY A 312 14.50 -10.15 -41.08
C GLY A 312 13.92 -8.82 -41.61
N GLY A 313 13.93 -7.71 -40.85
CA GLY A 313 13.47 -6.42 -41.39
C GLY A 313 13.16 -5.36 -40.33
N ALA A 314 13.76 -4.18 -40.50
CA ALA A 314 13.68 -3.06 -39.56
C ALA A 314 12.34 -2.30 -39.66
N ARG A 315 11.72 -2.03 -38.51
CA ARG A 315 10.95 -0.80 -38.28
C ARG A 315 10.83 -0.51 -36.78
N SER A 316 11.23 0.70 -36.42
CA SER A 316 11.13 1.27 -35.07
C SER A 316 9.75 1.88 -34.87
N THR A 317 9.10 1.58 -33.74
CA THR A 317 7.83 2.18 -33.31
C THR A 317 8.09 3.07 -32.10
N THR A 318 7.72 4.34 -32.26
CA THR A 318 7.74 5.41 -31.26
C THR A 318 6.75 5.15 -30.13
N VAL A 319 7.22 5.21 -28.88
CA VAL A 319 6.41 5.10 -27.65
C VAL A 319 5.93 6.51 -27.25
N SER A 320 4.67 6.64 -26.84
CA SER A 320 4.01 7.90 -26.48
C SER A 320 4.41 8.42 -25.10
N GLN A 321 4.52 9.75 -24.96
CA GLN A 321 4.97 10.48 -23.75
C GLN A 321 4.11 10.25 -22.48
N GLU A 322 2.89 9.71 -22.60
CA GLU A 322 2.06 9.34 -21.44
C GLU A 322 2.55 8.06 -20.73
N GLU A 323 3.22 7.15 -21.45
CA GLU A 323 3.83 5.95 -20.84
C GLU A 323 5.13 6.28 -20.07
N GLU A 324 5.76 7.45 -20.28
CA GLU A 324 7.04 7.79 -19.64
C GLU A 324 6.91 8.11 -18.14
N PHE A 325 5.77 8.67 -17.69
CA PHE A 325 5.57 9.02 -16.28
C PHE A 325 5.13 7.83 -15.41
N GLU A 326 4.24 6.97 -15.92
CA GLU A 326 3.85 5.73 -15.21
C GLU A 326 5.04 4.77 -15.02
N ASN A 327 6.07 4.85 -15.87
CA ASN A 327 7.26 4.00 -15.80
C ASN A 327 8.42 4.59 -14.98
N SER A 328 8.29 5.80 -14.41
CA SER A 328 9.42 6.43 -13.69
C SER A 328 9.81 5.66 -12.43
N TRP A 329 8.85 5.06 -11.71
CA TRP A 329 9.14 4.22 -10.55
C TRP A 329 9.52 2.78 -10.95
N GLU A 330 9.07 2.28 -12.10
CA GLU A 330 9.52 0.99 -12.64
C GLU A 330 11.03 0.98 -12.92
N ASN A 331 11.63 2.12 -13.24
CA ASN A 331 13.08 2.24 -13.41
C ASN A 331 13.86 2.16 -12.09
N GLU A 332 13.24 2.59 -10.98
CA GLU A 332 13.85 2.54 -9.64
C GLU A 332 13.83 1.12 -9.05
N LEU A 333 12.81 0.33 -9.40
CA LEU A 333 12.74 -1.07 -9.05
C LEU A 333 13.41 -1.94 -10.13
N ALA A 334 14.27 -2.88 -9.73
CA ALA A 334 14.63 -3.94 -10.66
C ALA A 334 13.36 -4.71 -11.09
N SER A 335 13.32 -5.09 -12.36
CA SER A 335 12.20 -5.80 -12.99
C SER A 335 11.65 -6.94 -12.12
N ALA A 336 10.32 -6.95 -11.94
CA ALA A 336 9.62 -8.03 -11.22
C ALA A 336 10.01 -9.41 -11.77
N THR A 337 10.22 -10.34 -10.84
CA THR A 337 10.59 -11.74 -11.08
C THR A 337 9.42 -12.69 -10.94
N ALA A 338 8.43 -12.32 -10.12
CA ALA A 338 7.16 -13.03 -10.04
C ALA A 338 6.49 -13.10 -11.41
N LYS A 339 5.80 -14.22 -11.67
CA LYS A 339 5.01 -14.50 -12.88
C LYS A 339 3.52 -14.53 -12.58
N SER A 340 3.15 -14.75 -11.33
CA SER A 340 1.77 -14.77 -10.87
C SER A 340 1.66 -14.24 -9.45
N CYS A 341 0.48 -13.69 -9.14
CA CYS A 341 0.03 -13.34 -7.81
C CYS A 341 -1.33 -14.01 -7.58
N ARG A 342 -1.46 -14.80 -6.51
CA ARG A 342 -2.68 -15.55 -6.20
C ARG A 342 -3.30 -15.01 -4.92
N SER A 343 -4.58 -14.66 -5.00
CA SER A 343 -5.34 -14.14 -3.87
C SER A 343 -5.94 -15.27 -3.03
N VAL A 344 -5.80 -15.18 -1.71
CA VAL A 344 -6.37 -16.12 -0.73
C VAL A 344 -7.19 -15.31 0.28
N LEU A 345 -8.51 -15.44 0.20
CA LEU A 345 -9.44 -14.76 1.11
C LEU A 345 -9.63 -15.57 2.40
N VAL A 346 -9.42 -14.94 3.55
CA VAL A 346 -9.72 -15.52 4.86
C VAL A 346 -11.08 -15.04 5.38
N CYS A 347 -11.73 -15.86 6.20
CA CYS A 347 -13.06 -15.57 6.77
C CYS A 347 -13.02 -14.95 8.17
N THR A 348 -11.88 -14.37 8.57
CA THR A 348 -11.65 -13.87 9.94
C THR A 348 -11.81 -12.36 10.11
N GLY A 349 -12.10 -11.63 9.04
CA GLY A 349 -12.14 -10.16 9.04
C GLY A 349 -13.40 -9.57 8.41
N VAL A 350 -13.24 -8.60 7.50
CA VAL A 350 -14.33 -7.91 6.79
C VAL A 350 -15.23 -8.92 6.07
N TYR A 351 -14.63 -9.89 5.38
CA TYR A 351 -15.37 -11.02 4.84
C TYR A 351 -15.69 -12.04 5.94
N ASN A 352 -16.98 -12.32 6.14
CA ASN A 352 -17.47 -13.36 7.03
C ASN A 352 -18.65 -14.10 6.37
N PRO A 353 -18.50 -15.40 6.04
CA PRO A 353 -19.54 -16.17 5.35
C PRO A 353 -20.76 -16.47 6.24
N HIS A 354 -20.67 -16.24 7.55
CA HIS A 354 -21.74 -16.47 8.52
C HIS A 354 -22.51 -15.22 8.90
N THR A 355 -22.14 -14.05 8.37
CA THR A 355 -22.99 -12.87 8.51
C THR A 355 -24.23 -13.10 7.65
N GLU A 356 -25.41 -13.12 8.27
CA GLU A 356 -26.68 -13.16 7.53
C GLU A 356 -26.72 -11.97 6.58
N VAL A 357 -26.45 -12.25 5.32
CA VAL A 357 -26.63 -11.32 4.22
C VAL A 357 -28.14 -11.07 4.14
N PRO A 358 -28.65 -9.85 4.39
CA PRO A 358 -30.06 -9.57 4.17
C PRO A 358 -30.46 -10.05 2.77
N SER A 359 -31.64 -10.64 2.64
CA SER A 359 -32.12 -11.30 1.42
C SER A 359 -32.00 -10.46 0.14
N ASP A 360 -31.91 -9.13 0.27
CA ASP A 360 -31.80 -8.17 -0.84
C ASP A 360 -30.38 -8.09 -1.45
N THR A 361 -29.36 -8.65 -0.79
CA THR A 361 -27.96 -8.45 -1.22
C THR A 361 -27.48 -9.44 -2.29
N ARG A 362 -28.20 -10.56 -2.51
CA ARG A 362 -27.86 -11.52 -3.59
C ARG A 362 -28.25 -11.01 -4.98
N GLU A 363 -29.21 -10.09 -5.08
CA GLU A 363 -29.56 -9.40 -6.34
C GLU A 363 -28.66 -8.18 -6.60
N ASN A 364 -27.92 -7.71 -5.58
CA ASN A 364 -27.16 -6.45 -5.63
C ASN A 364 -25.66 -6.57 -5.87
N ILE A 365 -25.12 -7.74 -6.25
CA ILE A 365 -23.69 -7.80 -6.63
C ILE A 365 -23.40 -6.92 -7.87
N THR A 366 -24.41 -6.72 -8.73
CA THR A 366 -24.39 -5.72 -9.82
C THR A 366 -24.68 -4.28 -9.39
N GLU A 367 -25.23 -4.06 -8.18
CA GLU A 367 -25.55 -2.74 -7.58
C GLU A 367 -24.65 -2.40 -6.36
N THR A 368 -23.57 -3.16 -6.13
CA THR A 368 -22.67 -2.89 -5.00
C THR A 368 -22.04 -1.52 -5.17
N VAL A 369 -22.33 -0.60 -4.23
CA VAL A 369 -21.71 0.74 -4.20
C VAL A 369 -20.20 0.55 -4.14
N PHE A 370 -19.49 0.89 -5.22
CA PHE A 370 -18.04 0.82 -5.27
C PHE A 370 -17.47 1.86 -4.30
N HIS A 371 -16.87 1.39 -3.21
CA HIS A 371 -16.24 2.22 -2.18
C HIS A 371 -14.75 2.49 -2.45
N GLY A 372 -14.23 2.05 -3.60
CA GLY A 372 -12.87 2.40 -4.00
C GLY A 372 -12.77 3.85 -4.46
N HIS A 373 -11.54 4.34 -4.53
CA HIS A 373 -11.27 5.70 -4.98
C HIS A 373 -11.74 5.92 -6.43
N ARG A 374 -12.27 7.11 -6.75
CA ARG A 374 -12.88 7.41 -8.07
C ARG A 374 -11.95 7.23 -9.27
N ASP A 375 -10.65 7.39 -9.08
CA ASP A 375 -9.63 7.24 -10.13
C ASP A 375 -9.29 5.76 -10.39
N PHE A 376 -9.82 4.85 -9.56
CA PHE A 376 -9.78 3.41 -9.81
C PHE A 376 -11.07 2.99 -10.51
N ARG A 377 -10.95 2.53 -11.76
CA ARG A 377 -12.08 1.94 -12.47
C ARG A 377 -12.37 0.57 -11.90
N PHE A 378 -13.54 0.43 -11.26
CA PHE A 378 -13.97 -0.86 -10.74
C PHE A 378 -14.10 -1.89 -11.88
N ASP A 379 -13.60 -3.09 -11.61
CA ASP A 379 -13.70 -4.24 -12.49
C ASP A 379 -14.20 -5.42 -11.65
N PRO A 380 -15.47 -5.83 -11.81
CA PRO A 380 -16.04 -6.94 -11.05
C PRO A 380 -15.27 -8.26 -11.19
N ALA A 381 -14.53 -8.47 -12.28
CA ALA A 381 -13.74 -9.68 -12.45
C ALA A 381 -12.55 -9.76 -11.48
N LEU A 382 -12.16 -8.64 -10.86
CA LEU A 382 -11.03 -8.59 -9.94
C LEU A 382 -11.41 -8.86 -8.48
N VAL A 383 -12.70 -8.95 -8.12
CA VAL A 383 -13.10 -9.28 -6.74
C VAL A 383 -13.21 -10.78 -6.48
N GLU A 384 -13.07 -11.64 -7.49
CA GLU A 384 -13.13 -13.09 -7.30
C GLU A 384 -11.81 -13.63 -6.73
N PRO A 385 -11.78 -14.18 -5.50
CA PRO A 385 -10.56 -14.73 -4.93
C PRO A 385 -10.18 -16.05 -5.61
N ASN A 386 -8.88 -16.33 -5.78
CA ASN A 386 -8.46 -17.64 -6.28
C ASN A 386 -8.82 -18.76 -5.30
N HIS A 387 -8.76 -18.48 -4.00
CA HIS A 387 -9.09 -19.42 -2.94
C HIS A 387 -9.77 -18.72 -1.77
N ILE A 388 -10.69 -19.43 -1.09
CA ILE A 388 -11.33 -19.00 0.15
C ILE A 388 -11.06 -20.04 1.23
N VAL A 389 -10.61 -19.60 2.41
CA VAL A 389 -10.25 -20.47 3.53
C VAL A 389 -10.76 -19.89 4.85
N SER A 390 -10.85 -20.72 5.90
CA SER A 390 -11.40 -20.28 7.19
C SER A 390 -10.59 -19.18 7.85
N ASP A 391 -9.26 -19.29 7.82
CA ASP A 391 -8.33 -18.44 8.53
C ASP A 391 -6.92 -18.52 7.93
N VAL A 392 -5.99 -17.78 8.51
CA VAL A 392 -4.60 -17.69 8.05
C VAL A 392 -3.79 -18.99 8.21
N GLU A 393 -4.14 -19.90 9.13
CA GLU A 393 -3.48 -21.21 9.24
C GLU A 393 -3.87 -22.09 8.05
N ALA A 394 -5.18 -22.14 7.75
CA ALA A 394 -5.69 -22.85 6.58
C ALA A 394 -5.14 -22.28 5.26
N ALA A 395 -4.89 -20.96 5.19
CA ALA A 395 -4.23 -20.33 4.05
C ALA A 395 -2.80 -20.87 3.84
N VAL A 396 -2.00 -20.95 4.90
CA VAL A 396 -0.63 -21.48 4.82
C VAL A 396 -0.63 -22.96 4.43
N ASP A 397 -1.55 -23.76 4.99
CA ASP A 397 -1.68 -25.18 4.63
C ASP A 397 -2.02 -25.37 3.15
N LEU A 398 -2.95 -24.57 2.63
CA LEU A 398 -3.31 -24.59 1.22
C LEU A 398 -2.12 -24.21 0.33
N ILE A 399 -1.37 -23.16 0.68
CA ILE A 399 -0.20 -22.71 -0.09
C ILE A 399 0.86 -23.82 -0.15
N PHE A 400 1.13 -24.48 0.97
CA PHE A 400 2.05 -25.62 1.00
C PHE A 400 1.58 -26.77 0.10
N GLN A 401 0.28 -27.06 0.07
CA GLN A 401 -0.27 -28.06 -0.84
C GLN A 401 -0.12 -27.66 -2.31
N LEU A 402 -0.44 -26.40 -2.66
CA LEU A 402 -0.35 -25.89 -4.04
C LEU A 402 1.09 -25.89 -4.57
N GLU A 403 2.06 -25.60 -3.71
CA GLU A 403 3.48 -25.56 -4.07
C GLU A 403 4.19 -26.92 -3.89
N ASN A 404 3.45 -27.96 -3.45
CA ASN A 404 4.00 -29.26 -3.04
C ASN A 404 5.19 -29.10 -2.09
N PHE A 405 5.07 -28.15 -1.15
CA PHE A 405 6.11 -27.74 -0.23
C PHE A 405 5.95 -28.46 1.11
N ALA A 406 6.92 -29.32 1.44
CA ALA A 406 7.01 -29.95 2.75
C ALA A 406 8.13 -29.28 3.56
N PRO A 407 7.81 -28.57 4.65
CA PRO A 407 8.82 -28.12 5.61
C PRO A 407 9.64 -29.34 6.07
N HIS A 408 10.96 -29.33 5.87
CA HIS A 408 11.79 -30.44 6.34
C HIS A 408 11.73 -30.51 7.87
N GLU A 409 11.07 -31.54 8.41
CA GLU A 409 11.27 -31.97 9.79
C GLU A 409 12.69 -32.54 9.91
N ASN A 410 13.66 -31.69 10.22
CA ASN A 410 14.92 -32.19 10.76
C ASN A 410 14.64 -32.76 12.16
N CYS A 411 14.45 -34.08 12.20
CA CYS A 411 14.57 -34.99 13.34
C CYS A 411 14.56 -34.33 14.72
N ARG A 412 13.40 -34.32 15.38
CA ARG A 412 13.36 -34.44 16.85
C ARG A 412 13.80 -35.86 17.21
N THR A 413 15.11 -36.10 17.22
CA THR A 413 15.71 -37.29 17.84
C THR A 413 16.96 -36.87 18.60
N SER A 414 16.79 -36.39 19.83
CA SER A 414 17.24 -37.07 21.07
C SER A 414 16.79 -36.29 22.29
#